data_AF-A0A2V8PMK8-F1
#
_entry.id   AF-A0A2V8PMK8-F1
#
_cell.length_a   1.000
_cell.length_b   1.000
_cell.length_c   1.000
_cell.angle_alpha   90.00
_cell.angle_beta   90.00
_cell.angle_gamma   90.00
#
_symmetry.space_group_name_H-M   'P 1'
#
loop_
_entity.id
_entity.type
_entity.pdbx_description
1 polymer ?
#
loop_
_entity_poly.entity_id
_entity_poly.type
_entity_poly.pdbx_seq_one_letter_code
_entity_poly.pdbx_strand_id
1 'polypeptide(L)'
;MSSGRKFLLRNILREVKRKLMKILICGLCFSVVAMFASPLDVLPKTSNLINRIEGQVYDPNHRPVENVYVELLNEVDSVIQRTKTNSAGRFTFNGYPAGHYNVKVLTSRTNYLE
;
A
#
# COMPACT_ATOMS: atom_id res chain seq x y z
N MET A 1 52.34 39.77 45.71
CA MET A 1 51.75 39.89 44.35
C MET A 1 51.54 38.51 43.69
N SER A 2 50.74 37.60 44.28
CA SER A 2 50.58 36.20 43.82
C SER A 2 49.12 35.67 43.82
N SER A 3 48.19 36.42 44.42
CA SER A 3 46.80 35.96 44.62
C SER A 3 45.93 36.02 43.35
N GLY A 4 46.11 37.04 42.50
CA GLY A 4 45.30 37.24 41.29
C GLY A 4 45.50 36.19 40.18
N ARG A 5 46.72 35.65 40.04
CA ARG A 5 47.01 34.60 39.03
C ARG A 5 46.33 33.27 39.38
N LYS A 6 46.24 32.94 40.67
CA LYS A 6 45.54 31.72 41.14
C LYS A 6 44.02 31.80 40.94
N PHE A 7 43.44 33.00 41.04
CA PHE A 7 42.00 33.22 40.81
C PHE A 7 41.63 33.07 39.33
N LEU A 8 42.43 33.64 38.43
CA LEU A 8 42.23 33.53 36.98
C LEU A 8 42.37 32.08 36.48
N LEU A 9 43.40 31.36 36.92
CA LEU A 9 43.59 29.94 36.57
C LEU A 9 42.41 29.07 37.05
N ARG A 10 41.90 29.29 38.28
CA ARG A 10 40.73 28.57 38.80
C ARG A 10 39.44 28.88 38.05
N ASN A 11 39.27 30.08 37.51
CA ASN A 11 38.09 30.43 36.74
C ASN A 11 38.14 29.82 35.33
N ILE A 12 39.29 29.92 34.67
CA ILE A 12 39.55 29.32 33.36
C ILE A 12 39.41 27.79 33.44
N LEU A 13 39.99 27.14 34.45
CA LEU A 13 39.87 25.68 34.62
C LEU A 13 38.42 25.24 34.85
N ARG A 14 37.62 26.04 35.58
CA ARG A 14 36.17 25.81 35.77
C ARG A 14 35.37 26.00 34.49
N GLU A 15 35.80 26.91 33.62
CA GLU A 15 35.13 27.21 32.35
C GLU A 15 35.44 26.14 31.28
N VAL A 16 36.70 25.71 31.21
CA VAL A 16 37.14 24.59 30.38
C VAL A 16 36.46 23.28 30.81
N LYS A 17 36.40 22.99 32.11
CA LYS A 17 35.72 21.80 32.64
C LYS A 17 34.22 21.82 32.36
N ARG A 18 33.56 22.99 32.46
CA ARG A 18 32.14 23.17 32.11
C ARG A 18 31.88 22.98 30.61
N LYS A 19 32.76 23.49 29.74
CA LYS A 19 32.67 23.26 28.28
C LYS A 19 32.90 21.79 27.92
N LEU A 20 33.90 21.15 28.51
CA LEU A 20 34.21 19.73 28.29
C LEU A 20 33.05 18.81 28.74
N MET A 21 32.44 19.09 29.90
CA MET A 21 31.33 18.31 30.43
C MET A 21 30.05 18.45 29.57
N LYS A 22 29.80 19.63 28.99
CA LYS A 22 28.71 19.86 28.03
C LYS A 22 28.91 19.10 26.71
N ILE A 23 30.15 19.02 26.22
CA ILE A 23 30.50 18.27 25.01
C ILE A 23 30.28 16.76 25.24
N LEU A 24 30.69 16.24 26.40
CA LEU A 24 30.45 14.86 26.81
C LEU A 24 28.96 14.52 26.95
N ILE A 25 28.16 15.39 27.59
CA ILE A 25 26.70 15.21 27.74
C ILE A 25 26.01 15.24 26.37
N CYS A 26 26.42 16.13 25.48
CA CYS A 26 25.83 16.25 24.14
C CYS A 26 26.17 15.04 23.25
N GLY A 27 27.41 14.52 23.33
CA GLY A 27 27.83 13.33 22.59
C GLY A 27 27.16 12.03 23.07
N LEU A 28 26.91 11.92 24.38
CA LEU A 28 26.23 10.77 24.98
C LEU A 28 24.71 10.79 24.72
N CYS A 29 24.11 11.97 24.54
CA CYS A 29 22.72 12.09 24.09
C CYS A 29 22.56 11.83 22.59
N PHE A 30 23.55 12.17 21.76
CA PHE A 30 23.49 11.97 20.31
C PHE A 30 23.57 10.49 19.92
N SER A 31 24.31 9.68 20.67
CA SER A 31 24.44 8.24 20.41
C SER A 31 23.17 7.45 20.75
N VAL A 32 22.38 7.88 21.73
CA VAL A 32 21.14 7.20 22.13
C VAL A 32 20.01 7.42 21.11
N VAL A 33 19.96 8.58 20.46
CA VAL A 33 18.95 8.87 19.41
C VAL A 33 19.19 8.03 18.15
N ALA A 34 20.44 7.73 17.81
CA ALA A 34 20.78 6.90 16.66
C ALA A 34 20.36 5.42 16.81
N MET A 35 20.12 4.93 18.04
CA MET A 35 19.64 3.57 18.27
C MET A 35 18.12 3.39 18.12
N PHE A 36 17.36 4.48 18.00
CA PHE A 36 15.90 4.43 17.76
C PHE A 36 15.52 4.57 16.28
N ALA A 37 16.49 4.66 15.38
CA ALA A 37 16.25 4.63 13.94
C ALA A 37 16.53 3.23 13.40
N SER A 38 15.72 2.24 13.81
CA SER A 38 15.49 1.16 12.85
C SER A 38 14.82 1.83 11.63
N PRO A 39 15.35 1.65 10.40
CA PRO A 39 14.45 1.73 9.27
C PRO A 39 13.43 0.63 9.55
N LEU A 40 12.21 1.02 9.92
CA LEU A 40 11.07 0.19 9.57
C LEU A 40 11.25 -0.04 8.08
N ASP A 41 11.63 -1.26 7.72
CA ASP A 41 11.53 -1.74 6.36
C ASP A 41 10.09 -1.46 5.96
N VAL A 42 9.89 -0.34 5.28
CA VAL A 42 8.72 -0.13 4.44
C VAL A 42 8.93 -1.16 3.35
N LEU A 43 8.57 -2.41 3.66
CA LEU A 43 8.27 -3.39 2.64
C LEU A 43 7.34 -2.64 1.68
N PRO A 44 7.67 -2.52 0.39
CA PRO A 44 6.65 -2.12 -0.56
C PRO A 44 5.54 -3.13 -0.33
N LYS A 45 4.43 -2.70 0.25
CA LYS A 45 3.21 -3.49 0.29
C LYS A 45 2.62 -3.46 -1.11
N THR A 46 3.41 -3.89 -2.09
CA THR A 46 2.93 -4.52 -3.29
C THR A 46 2.49 -5.92 -2.88
N SER A 47 1.53 -6.01 -1.96
CA SER A 47 0.57 -7.09 -2.13
C SER A 47 0.08 -6.90 -3.56
N ASN A 48 0.39 -7.84 -4.45
CA ASN A 48 -0.37 -7.95 -5.69
C ASN A 48 -1.82 -8.12 -5.23
N LEU A 49 -2.52 -6.99 -5.09
CA LEU A 49 -3.87 -6.94 -4.57
C LEU A 49 -4.71 -7.50 -5.68
N ILE A 50 -4.86 -8.82 -5.65
CA ILE A 50 -5.67 -9.56 -6.59
C ILE A 50 -7.12 -9.44 -6.13
N ASN A 51 -7.90 -8.78 -6.96
CA ASN A 51 -9.32 -8.55 -6.76
C ASN A 51 -10.12 -9.72 -7.34
N ARG A 52 -11.36 -9.83 -6.85
CA ARG A 52 -12.41 -10.69 -7.39
C ARG A 52 -13.54 -9.82 -7.91
N ILE A 53 -13.93 -10.00 -9.16
CA ILE A 53 -15.07 -9.34 -9.80
C ILE A 53 -16.16 -10.39 -9.96
N GLU A 54 -17.33 -10.17 -9.36
CA GLU A 54 -18.44 -11.11 -9.39
C GLU A 54 -19.77 -10.39 -9.59
N GLY A 55 -20.75 -11.11 -10.12
CA GLY A 55 -22.08 -10.56 -10.37
C GLY A 55 -23.11 -11.64 -10.69
N GLN A 56 -24.34 -11.19 -10.93
CA GLN A 56 -25.47 -12.02 -11.30
C GLN A 56 -26.21 -11.44 -12.50
N VAL A 57 -26.62 -12.30 -13.43
CA VAL A 57 -27.39 -11.93 -14.62
C VAL A 57 -28.82 -12.41 -14.44
N TYR A 58 -29.77 -11.50 -14.67
CA TYR A 58 -31.21 -11.75 -14.62
C TYR A 58 -31.87 -11.38 -15.95
N ASP A 59 -32.97 -12.05 -16.27
CA ASP A 59 -33.88 -11.66 -17.36
C ASP A 59 -34.83 -10.52 -16.91
N PRO A 60 -35.66 -9.97 -17.82
CA PRO A 60 -36.65 -8.94 -17.46
C PRO A 60 -37.68 -9.38 -16.40
N ASN A 61 -37.89 -10.68 -16.22
CA ASN A 61 -38.77 -11.27 -15.21
C ASN A 61 -38.03 -11.58 -13.89
N HIS A 62 -36.80 -11.08 -13.72
CA HIS A 62 -35.95 -11.30 -12.54
C HIS A 62 -35.57 -12.77 -12.30
N ARG A 63 -35.54 -13.59 -13.35
CA ARG A 63 -35.08 -14.99 -13.28
C ARG A 63 -33.59 -15.06 -13.58
N PRO A 64 -32.80 -15.86 -12.84
CA PRO A 64 -31.38 -16.01 -13.12
C PRO A 64 -31.16 -16.64 -14.50
N VAL A 65 -30.19 -16.12 -15.25
CA VAL A 65 -29.89 -16.61 -16.60
C VAL A 65 -28.59 -17.40 -16.61
N GLU A 66 -28.70 -18.69 -16.91
CA GLU A 66 -27.57 -19.62 -17.02
C GLU A 66 -26.95 -19.61 -18.42
N ASN A 67 -25.67 -20.01 -18.52
CA ASN A 67 -24.96 -20.28 -19.78
C ASN A 67 -24.76 -19.06 -20.69
N VAL A 68 -24.91 -17.84 -20.18
CA VAL A 68 -24.65 -16.59 -20.91
C VAL A 68 -23.18 -16.23 -20.81
N TYR A 69 -22.59 -15.82 -21.93
CA TYR A 69 -21.20 -15.36 -21.95
C TYR A 69 -21.07 -13.99 -21.29
N VAL A 70 -20.11 -13.88 -20.39
CA VAL A 70 -19.71 -12.64 -19.74
C VAL A 70 -18.24 -12.40 -20.05
N GLU A 71 -17.92 -11.22 -20.57
CA GLU A 71 -16.57 -10.79 -20.90
C GLU A 71 -16.08 -9.76 -19.90
N LEU A 72 -14.84 -9.91 -19.49
CA LEU A 72 -14.08 -8.89 -18.78
C LEU A 72 -13.19 -8.19 -19.79
N LEU A 73 -13.30 -6.87 -19.87
CA LEU A 73 -12.52 -6.02 -20.74
C LEU A 73 -11.63 -5.09 -19.92
N ASN A 74 -10.47 -4.76 -20.46
CA ASN A 74 -9.57 -3.76 -19.89
C ASN A 74 -9.97 -2.33 -20.28
N GLU A 75 -9.16 -1.34 -19.90
CA GLU A 75 -9.43 0.09 -20.11
C GLU A 75 -9.49 0.52 -21.59
N VAL A 76 -8.95 -0.30 -22.49
CA VAL A 76 -8.97 -0.07 -23.94
C VAL A 76 -9.99 -0.96 -24.66
N ASP A 77 -10.98 -1.46 -23.92
CA ASP A 77 -12.05 -2.35 -24.41
C ASP A 77 -11.54 -3.65 -25.08
N SER A 78 -10.35 -4.12 -24.72
CA SER A 78 -9.85 -5.42 -25.12
C SER A 78 -10.33 -6.51 -24.18
N VAL A 79 -10.87 -7.61 -24.74
CA VAL A 79 -11.32 -8.76 -23.96
C VAL A 79 -10.12 -9.50 -23.37
N ILE A 80 -10.03 -9.52 -22.04
CA ILE A 80 -8.95 -10.18 -21.30
C ILE A 80 -9.38 -11.52 -20.70
N GLN A 81 -10.68 -11.72 -20.48
CA GLN A 81 -11.23 -13.02 -20.09
C GLN A 81 -12.71 -13.14 -20.47
N ARG A 82 -13.16 -14.37 -20.63
CA ARG A 82 -14.57 -14.72 -20.84
C ARG A 82 -14.96 -15.88 -19.93
N THR A 83 -16.15 -15.82 -19.36
CA THR A 83 -16.76 -16.89 -18.57
C THR A 83 -18.22 -17.09 -18.95
N LYS A 84 -18.88 -18.11 -18.39
CA LYS A 84 -20.32 -18.31 -18.49
C LYS A 84 -20.98 -18.19 -17.12
N THR A 85 -22.21 -17.68 -17.10
CA THR A 85 -23.03 -17.73 -15.90
C THR A 85 -23.43 -19.17 -15.56
N ASN A 86 -23.49 -19.49 -14.26
CA ASN A 86 -23.99 -20.79 -13.77
C ASN A 86 -25.53 -20.80 -13.63
N SER A 87 -26.10 -21.90 -13.12
CA SER A 87 -27.54 -22.08 -12.92
C SER A 87 -28.21 -21.04 -12.01
N ALA A 88 -27.43 -20.36 -11.16
CA ALA A 88 -27.90 -19.25 -10.32
C ALA A 88 -27.64 -17.87 -10.95
N GLY A 89 -27.27 -17.83 -12.23
CA GLY A 89 -26.92 -16.62 -12.97
C GLY A 89 -25.60 -15.98 -12.55
N ARG A 90 -24.79 -16.63 -11.71
CA ARG A 90 -23.55 -16.06 -11.14
C ARG A 90 -22.38 -16.20 -12.11
N PHE A 91 -21.52 -15.19 -12.16
CA PHE A 91 -20.20 -15.24 -12.78
C PHE A 91 -19.12 -14.70 -11.84
N THR A 92 -17.87 -15.12 -12.05
CA THR A 92 -16.74 -14.69 -11.23
C THR A 92 -15.45 -14.62 -12.06
N PHE A 93 -14.68 -13.57 -11.85
CA PHE A 93 -13.32 -13.36 -12.33
C PHE A 93 -12.42 -13.16 -11.11
N ASN A 94 -11.35 -13.96 -10.98
CA ASN A 94 -10.43 -13.91 -9.84
C ASN A 94 -9.03 -13.52 -10.32
N GLY A 95 -8.24 -12.88 -9.46
CA GLY A 95 -6.81 -12.72 -9.74
C GLY A 95 -6.43 -11.43 -10.45
N TYR A 96 -7.30 -10.41 -10.47
CA TYR A 96 -7.05 -9.19 -11.25
C TYR A 96 -6.46 -8.08 -10.40
N PRO A 97 -5.38 -7.40 -10.82
CA PRO A 97 -4.85 -6.26 -10.09
C PRO A 97 -5.87 -5.13 -9.95
N ALA A 98 -5.57 -4.13 -9.12
CA ALA A 98 -6.37 -2.91 -9.10
C ALA A 98 -6.27 -2.18 -10.45
N GLY A 99 -7.41 -1.73 -10.98
CA GLY A 99 -7.49 -1.05 -12.27
C GLY A 99 -8.93 -0.88 -12.74
N HIS A 100 -9.13 -0.25 -13.90
CA HIS A 100 -10.46 -0.12 -14.50
C HIS A 100 -10.78 -1.34 -15.39
N TYR A 101 -11.99 -1.86 -15.21
CA TYR A 101 -12.48 -2.99 -15.97
C TYR A 101 -13.94 -2.75 -16.38
N ASN A 102 -14.28 -3.19 -17.59
CA ASN A 102 -15.64 -3.22 -18.08
C ASN A 102 -16.13 -4.66 -18.10
N VAL A 103 -17.39 -4.88 -17.70
CA VAL A 103 -18.05 -6.18 -17.79
C VAL A 103 -19.12 -6.10 -18.88
N LYS A 104 -19.01 -6.97 -19.88
CA LYS A 104 -19.98 -7.06 -20.97
C LYS A 104 -20.68 -8.40 -20.96
N VAL A 105 -22.01 -8.37 -20.89
CA VAL A 105 -22.85 -9.57 -21.01
C VAL A 105 -23.24 -9.72 -22.48
N LEU A 106 -22.92 -10.87 -23.07
CA LEU A 106 -23.25 -11.16 -24.47
C LEU A 106 -24.61 -11.88 -24.53
N THR A 107 -25.64 -11.13 -24.86
CA THR A 107 -27.01 -11.63 -25.01
C THR A 107 -27.23 -12.37 -26.33
N SER A 108 -26.45 -12.05 -27.37
CA SER A 108 -26.66 -12.49 -28.75
C SER A 108 -25.90 -13.76 -29.16
N ARG A 109 -25.67 -14.68 -28.22
CA ARG A 109 -25.20 -16.04 -28.55
C ARG A 109 -25.98 -17.15 -27.85
N THR A 110 -27.15 -16.83 -27.32
CA THR A 110 -28.28 -17.74 -27.46
C THR A 110 -28.81 -17.49 -28.87
N ASN A 111 -28.96 -18.54 -29.63
CA ASN A 111 -29.51 -18.61 -30.99
C ASN A 111 -30.98 -18.16 -31.08
N TYR A 112 -31.31 -16.97 -30.57
CA TYR A 112 -32.57 -16.29 -30.87
C TYR A 112 -32.32 -15.34 -32.05
N LEU A 113 -32.55 -15.91 -33.23
CA LEU A 113 -32.85 -15.31 -34.54
C LEU A 113 -32.66 -13.78 -34.63
N GLU A 114 -31.69 -13.35 -35.45
CA GLU A 114 -31.86 -12.13 -36.25
C GLU A 114 -33.02 -12.30 -37.24
#